data_AF-A0A2S2N6V3-F1
#
_entry.id   AF-A0A2S2N6V3-F1
#
_cell.length_a   1.000
_cell.length_b   1.000
_cell.length_c   1.000
_cell.angle_alpha   90.00
_cell.angle_beta   90.00
_cell.angle_gamma   90.00
#
_symmetry.space_group_name_H-M   'P 1'
#
loop_
_entity.id
_entity.type
_entity.pdbx_description
1 polymer ?
#
loop_
_entity_poly.entity_id
_entity_poly.type
_entity_poly.pdbx_seq_one_letter_code
_entity_poly.pdbx_strand_id
1 'polypeptide(L)'
;SAVYKRLNQPIKIDDLNALTNGNHWFVVAGDLKAKHPLWHSSCSNATGTILYGHSLNGDYTVKAPDTPTFFPAITGHGSDVLDIALVRLPQLSYDITNLNELSSDHKPVLLRSPTLQSPTRHRNTQNALTGPNI
;
A
#
# COMPACT_ATOMS: atom_id res chain seq x y z
N SER A 1 -2.23 -4.09 -8.48
CA SER A 1 -1.97 -5.54 -8.33
C SER A 1 -1.71 -5.88 -6.88
N ALA A 2 -2.05 -7.09 -6.45
CA ALA A 2 -1.61 -7.65 -5.19
C ALA A 2 -0.37 -8.54 -5.43
N VAL A 3 0.62 -8.50 -4.54
CA VAL A 3 1.88 -9.26 -4.69
C VAL A 3 2.28 -9.97 -3.41
N TYR A 4 2.92 -11.11 -3.55
CA TYR A 4 3.55 -11.83 -2.44
C TYR A 4 4.90 -12.37 -2.90
N LYS A 5 5.96 -12.07 -2.14
CA LYS A 5 7.29 -12.61 -2.37
C LYS A 5 7.53 -13.80 -1.45
N ARG A 6 7.70 -14.99 -2.05
CA ARG A 6 8.05 -16.21 -1.31
C ARG A 6 9.40 -16.07 -0.58
N LEU A 7 9.49 -16.69 0.59
CA LEU A 7 10.72 -16.81 1.36
C LEU A 7 11.82 -17.48 0.52
N ASN A 8 13.06 -17.02 0.67
CA ASN A 8 14.27 -17.55 0.01
C ASN A 8 14.26 -17.52 -1.53
N GLN A 9 13.28 -16.87 -2.15
CA GLN A 9 13.31 -16.58 -3.57
C GLN A 9 13.84 -15.15 -3.79
N PRO A 10 14.88 -14.93 -4.61
CA PRO A 10 15.28 -13.59 -5.00
C PRO A 10 14.15 -12.87 -5.73
N ILE A 11 14.04 -11.56 -5.54
CA ILE A 11 13.18 -10.74 -6.40
C ILE A 11 13.88 -10.59 -7.76
N LYS A 12 13.15 -10.79 -8.85
CA LYS A 12 13.68 -10.60 -10.20
C LYS A 12 13.29 -9.21 -10.69
N ILE A 13 14.22 -8.56 -11.39
CA ILE A 13 13.96 -7.28 -12.04
C ILE A 13 12.85 -7.41 -13.09
N ASP A 14 12.77 -8.53 -13.80
CA ASP A 14 11.72 -8.76 -14.80
C ASP A 14 10.31 -8.81 -14.19
N ASP A 15 10.18 -9.34 -12.97
CA ASP A 15 8.91 -9.33 -12.24
C ASP A 15 8.53 -7.89 -11.86
N LEU A 16 9.51 -7.08 -11.42
CA LEU A 16 9.29 -5.66 -11.13
C LEU A 16 8.89 -4.89 -12.40
N ASN A 17 9.60 -5.11 -13.51
CA ASN A 17 9.28 -4.57 -14.82
C ASN A 17 7.85 -4.92 -15.23
N ALA A 18 7.44 -6.18 -15.11
CA ALA A 18 6.08 -6.60 -15.45
C ALA A 18 5.01 -5.90 -14.59
N LEU A 19 5.33 -5.61 -13.32
CA LEU A 19 4.45 -4.90 -12.40
C LEU A 19 4.37 -3.39 -12.67
N THR A 20 5.43 -2.77 -13.22
CA THR A 20 5.56 -1.30 -13.31
C THR A 20 5.59 -0.72 -14.72
N ASN A 21 5.91 -1.50 -15.76
CA ASN A 21 6.08 -1.01 -17.13
C ASN A 21 4.77 -0.93 -17.92
N GLY A 22 3.67 -1.50 -17.42
CA GLY A 22 2.40 -1.57 -18.15
C GLY A 22 1.43 -0.40 -17.94
N ASN A 23 1.63 0.46 -16.93
CA ASN A 23 0.62 1.42 -16.51
C ASN A 23 1.16 2.84 -16.31
N HIS A 24 0.45 3.83 -16.87
CA HIS A 24 0.69 5.24 -16.58
C HIS A 24 0.51 5.50 -15.07
N TRP A 25 -0.54 4.96 -14.45
CA TRP A 25 -0.80 5.05 -13.01
C TRP A 25 -1.03 3.67 -12.41
N PHE A 26 -0.43 3.36 -11.27
CA PHE A 26 -0.61 2.07 -10.62
C PHE A 26 -0.41 2.10 -9.10
N VAL A 27 -1.00 1.08 -8.48
CA VAL A 27 -0.67 0.62 -7.12
C VAL A 27 -0.38 -0.88 -7.19
N VAL A 28 0.77 -1.28 -6.67
CA VAL A 28 1.14 -2.69 -6.46
C VAL A 28 1.45 -2.87 -4.99
N ALA A 29 0.71 -3.70 -4.26
CA ALA A 29 0.85 -3.79 -2.81
C ALA A 29 0.83 -5.23 -2.29
N GLY A 30 1.54 -5.47 -1.19
CA GLY A 30 1.53 -6.72 -0.45
C GLY A 30 2.87 -7.02 0.22
N ASP A 31 3.04 -8.26 0.72
CA ASP A 31 4.26 -8.70 1.39
C ASP A 31 5.37 -8.96 0.36
N LEU A 32 6.21 -7.95 0.14
CA LEU A 32 7.39 -8.05 -0.71
C LEU A 32 8.63 -8.50 0.06
N LYS A 33 8.57 -8.67 1.39
CA LYS A 33 9.72 -8.97 2.26
C LYS A 33 10.95 -8.07 1.99
N ALA A 34 10.72 -6.86 1.51
CA ALA A 34 11.74 -5.91 1.11
C ALA A 34 11.99 -4.96 2.27
N LYS A 35 13.22 -4.91 2.78
CA LYS A 35 13.60 -4.10 3.93
C LYS A 35 14.47 -2.94 3.49
N HIS A 36 14.09 -1.70 3.83
CA HIS A 36 14.89 -0.50 3.62
C HIS A 36 14.42 0.63 4.57
N PRO A 37 15.34 1.43 5.16
CA PRO A 37 14.99 2.53 6.06
C PRO A 37 14.06 3.59 5.46
N LEU A 38 14.09 3.79 4.13
CA LEU A 38 13.21 4.74 3.43
C LEU A 38 11.72 4.36 3.49
N TRP A 39 11.39 3.11 3.81
CA TRP A 39 10.02 2.68 4.10
C TRP A 39 9.93 2.08 5.51
N HIS A 40 10.65 2.68 6.46
CA HIS A 40 10.50 2.47 7.90
C HIS A 40 10.91 1.09 8.43
N SER A 41 11.62 0.30 7.63
CA SER A 41 12.28 -0.92 8.12
C SER A 41 13.54 -0.60 8.90
N SER A 42 13.82 -1.40 9.93
CA SER A 42 14.98 -1.23 10.83
C SER A 42 16.34 -1.42 10.14
N CYS A 43 16.36 -2.18 9.04
CA CYS A 43 17.57 -2.45 8.26
C CYS A 43 17.26 -2.50 6.76
N SER A 44 18.32 -2.66 5.96
CA SER A 44 18.21 -2.99 4.53
C SER A 44 18.51 -4.47 4.30
N ASN A 45 17.78 -5.10 3.37
CA ASN A 45 18.11 -6.43 2.85
C ASN A 45 18.29 -6.40 1.33
N ALA A 46 18.80 -7.49 0.75
CA ALA A 46 19.06 -7.57 -0.69
C ALA A 46 17.81 -7.26 -1.55
N THR A 47 16.63 -7.70 -1.12
CA THR A 47 15.37 -7.41 -1.81
C THR A 47 15.04 -5.92 -1.77
N GLY A 48 15.21 -5.26 -0.62
CA GLY A 48 14.99 -3.83 -0.50
C GLY A 48 16.01 -2.99 -1.26
N THR A 49 17.28 -3.39 -1.29
CA THR A 49 18.31 -2.72 -2.10
C THR A 49 17.98 -2.80 -3.59
N ILE A 50 17.59 -3.97 -4.09
CA ILE A 50 17.17 -4.16 -5.49
C ILE A 50 15.95 -3.31 -5.81
N LEU A 51 14.92 -3.37 -4.96
CA LEU A 51 13.69 -2.61 -5.14
C LEU A 51 13.92 -1.11 -5.11
N TYR A 52 14.78 -0.62 -4.20
CA TYR A 52 15.15 0.78 -4.12
C TYR A 52 15.85 1.24 -5.40
N GLY A 53 16.87 0.52 -5.86
CA GLY A 53 17.54 0.82 -7.12
C GLY A 53 16.59 0.80 -8.32
N HIS A 54 15.68 -0.17 -8.38
CA HIS A 54 14.65 -0.22 -9.42
C HIS A 54 13.70 0.99 -9.35
N SER A 55 13.31 1.42 -8.15
CA SER A 55 12.46 2.60 -7.95
C SER A 55 13.15 3.92 -8.30
N LEU A 56 14.47 4.02 -8.19
CA LEU A 56 15.21 5.22 -8.62
C LEU A 56 15.24 5.35 -10.15
N ASN A 57 15.28 4.22 -10.86
CA ASN A 57 15.27 4.18 -12.31
C ASN A 57 13.85 4.20 -12.90
N GLY A 58 12.83 3.98 -12.07
CA GLY A 58 11.43 4.01 -12.44
C GLY A 58 10.72 5.25 -11.93
N ASP A 59 9.66 5.69 -12.59
CA ASP A 59 8.85 6.83 -12.13
C ASP A 59 7.85 6.42 -11.02
N TYR A 60 8.28 5.80 -9.92
CA TYR A 60 7.36 5.39 -8.85
C TYR A 60 8.02 5.43 -7.48
N THR A 61 7.21 5.48 -6.42
CA THR A 61 7.68 5.50 -5.05
C THR A 61 7.31 4.22 -4.30
N VAL A 62 8.12 3.85 -3.31
CA VAL A 62 7.76 2.82 -2.33
C VAL A 62 7.16 3.50 -1.10
N LYS A 63 5.98 3.03 -0.68
CA LYS A 63 5.22 3.57 0.43
C LYS A 63 4.92 2.48 1.44
N ALA A 64 5.00 2.83 2.71
CA ALA A 64 4.60 1.96 3.82
C ALA A 64 4.12 2.83 4.99
N PRO A 65 3.37 2.25 5.95
CA PRO A 65 3.12 2.91 7.23
C PRO A 65 4.42 3.17 7.99
N ASP A 66 4.38 4.11 8.92
CA ASP A 66 5.48 4.44 9.85
C ASP A 66 5.61 3.44 11.02
N THR A 67 4.72 2.46 11.10
CA THR A 67 4.71 1.41 12.12
C THR A 67 4.86 0.03 11.50
N PRO A 68 5.45 -0.95 12.23
CA PRO A 68 5.65 -2.31 11.72
C PRO A 68 4.37 -2.96 11.21
N THR A 69 4.44 -3.66 10.08
CA THR A 69 3.31 -4.42 9.50
C THR A 69 3.39 -5.91 9.85
N PHE A 70 4.54 -6.37 10.35
CA PHE A 70 4.78 -7.77 10.72
C PHE A 70 5.30 -7.87 12.16
N PHE A 71 4.66 -8.73 12.95
CA PHE A 71 4.95 -8.98 14.36
C PHE A 71 5.19 -10.49 14.57
N PRO A 72 6.45 -10.94 14.50
CA PRO A 72 6.76 -12.37 14.63
C PRO A 72 6.36 -12.91 16.00
N ALA A 73 5.75 -14.09 16.02
CA ALA A 73 5.42 -14.79 17.28
C ALA A 73 6.66 -15.33 18.02
N ILE A 74 7.80 -15.43 17.33
CA ILE A 74 9.04 -15.97 17.88
C ILE A 74 9.77 -14.89 18.68
N THR A 75 9.99 -15.16 19.97
CA THR A 75 10.76 -14.29 20.88
C THR A 75 12.16 -14.00 20.33
N GLY A 76 12.55 -12.74 20.31
CA GLY A 76 13.86 -12.29 19.82
C GLY A 76 13.88 -11.86 18.36
N HIS A 77 12.82 -12.12 17.59
CA HIS A 77 12.64 -11.50 16.27
C HIS A 77 11.96 -10.14 16.42
N GLY A 78 12.56 -9.10 15.84
CA GLY A 78 11.98 -7.76 15.84
C GLY A 78 10.80 -7.64 14.87
N SER A 79 9.80 -6.86 15.24
CA SER A 79 8.74 -6.42 14.33
C SER A 79 9.33 -5.56 13.21
N ASP A 80 8.77 -5.65 12.01
CA ASP A 80 9.29 -4.93 10.85
C ASP A 80 8.21 -4.52 9.85
N VAL A 81 8.58 -3.69 8.88
CA VAL A 81 7.71 -3.30 7.78
C VAL A 81 8.00 -4.19 6.57
N LEU A 82 7.07 -5.10 6.25
CA LEU A 82 7.19 -6.05 5.13
C LEU A 82 6.10 -5.86 4.06
N ASP A 83 4.96 -5.31 4.45
CA ASP A 83 3.83 -5.01 3.58
C ASP A 83 3.97 -3.57 3.08
N ILE A 84 4.27 -3.43 1.80
CA ILE A 84 4.60 -2.15 1.17
C ILE A 84 3.80 -1.98 -0.12
N ALA A 85 3.70 -0.74 -0.59
CA ALA A 85 3.07 -0.39 -1.85
C ALA A 85 4.07 0.29 -2.80
N LEU A 86 4.12 -0.16 -4.04
CA LEU A 86 4.73 0.55 -5.17
C LEU A 86 3.66 1.43 -5.79
N VAL A 87 3.90 2.74 -5.83
CA VAL A 87 2.89 3.73 -6.17
C VAL A 87 3.40 4.69 -7.22
N ARG A 88 2.71 4.72 -8.37
CA ARG A 88 2.78 5.78 -9.39
C ARG A 88 1.40 6.39 -9.52
N LEU A 89 1.13 7.44 -8.76
CA LEU A 89 -0.15 8.17 -8.74
C LEU A 89 0.13 9.68 -8.75
N PRO A 90 0.64 10.23 -9.86
CA PRO A 90 0.90 11.66 -9.94
C PRO A 90 -0.39 12.43 -9.70
N GLN A 91 -0.29 13.54 -8.95
CA GLN A 91 -1.41 14.46 -8.67
C GLN A 91 -2.52 13.90 -7.76
N LEU A 92 -2.42 12.66 -7.27
CA LEU A 92 -3.36 12.11 -6.30
C LEU A 92 -2.79 12.17 -4.89
N SER A 93 -3.49 12.87 -3.98
CA SER A 93 -3.20 12.78 -2.55
C SER A 93 -3.68 11.46 -1.99
N TYR A 94 -2.87 10.83 -1.13
CA TYR A 94 -3.23 9.62 -0.43
C TYR A 94 -2.45 9.51 0.89
N ASP A 95 -3.06 8.81 1.84
CA ASP A 95 -2.44 8.41 3.10
C ASP A 95 -2.19 6.90 3.08
N ILE A 96 -1.13 6.46 3.76
CA ILE A 96 -0.86 5.05 4.04
C ILE A 96 -0.76 4.87 5.55
N THR A 97 -1.54 3.95 6.09
CA THR A 97 -1.64 3.73 7.54
C THR A 97 -1.75 2.25 7.83
N ASN A 98 -1.40 1.87 9.05
CA ASN A 98 -1.56 0.52 9.54
C ASN A 98 -2.89 0.41 10.29
N LEU A 99 -3.62 -0.69 10.10
CA LEU A 99 -4.83 -1.00 10.85
C LEU A 99 -4.51 -1.99 11.97
N ASN A 100 -5.04 -1.74 13.16
CA ASN A 100 -4.96 -2.71 14.25
C ASN A 100 -6.13 -3.70 14.19
N GLU A 101 -6.25 -4.36 13.05
CA GLU A 101 -7.30 -5.31 12.72
C GLU A 101 -6.71 -6.68 12.32
N LEU A 102 -7.58 -7.68 12.15
CA LEU A 102 -7.24 -9.08 11.89
C LEU A 102 -6.42 -9.76 13.00
N SER A 103 -6.29 -11.08 12.90
CA SER A 103 -5.68 -11.94 13.93
C SER A 103 -4.34 -12.56 13.52
N SER A 104 -3.82 -12.22 12.33
CA SER A 104 -2.49 -12.69 11.89
C SER A 104 -1.35 -11.94 12.56
N ASP A 105 -0.14 -12.48 12.41
CA ASP A 105 1.12 -11.78 12.69
C ASP A 105 1.38 -10.58 11.77
N HIS A 106 0.64 -10.47 10.66
CA HIS A 106 0.57 -9.27 9.84
C HIS A 106 -0.56 -8.32 10.25
N LYS A 107 -0.29 -7.02 10.17
CA LYS A 107 -1.27 -5.93 10.32
C LYS A 107 -1.66 -5.38 8.96
N PRO A 108 -2.97 -5.19 8.67
CA PRO A 108 -3.41 -4.67 7.39
C PRO A 108 -2.91 -3.26 7.12
N VAL A 109 -2.48 -3.02 5.88
CA VAL A 109 -2.10 -1.69 5.40
C VAL A 109 -3.26 -1.06 4.63
N LEU A 110 -3.69 0.12 5.06
CA LEU A 110 -4.71 0.93 4.38
C LEU A 110 -4.06 2.06 3.60
N LEU A 111 -4.15 1.98 2.27
CA LEU A 111 -3.87 3.08 1.35
C LEU A 111 -5.19 3.77 0.98
N ARG A 112 -5.34 5.06 1.30
CA ARG A 112 -6.61 5.79 1.13
C ARG A 112 -6.37 7.14 0.48
N SER A 113 -7.14 7.45 -0.56
CA SER A 113 -7.21 8.80 -1.10
C SER A 113 -8.47 9.53 -0.62
N PRO A 114 -8.37 10.77 -0.11
CA PRO A 114 -9.54 11.55 0.28
C PRO A 114 -10.42 11.95 -0.92
N THR A 115 -9.84 12.08 -2.12
CA THR A 115 -10.58 12.48 -3.33
C THR A 115 -11.28 11.31 -4.03
N LEU A 116 -10.98 10.07 -3.63
CA LEU A 116 -11.69 8.87 -4.08
C LEU A 116 -12.82 8.46 -3.10
N GLN A 117 -13.06 9.23 -2.05
CA GLN A 117 -14.27 9.08 -1.24
C GLN A 117 -15.44 9.69 -2.02
N SER A 118 -16.44 8.85 -2.32
CA SER A 118 -17.59 9.11 -3.20
C SER A 118 -18.12 10.55 -3.23
N PRO A 119 -18.63 11.03 -4.38
CA PRO A 119 -19.29 12.33 -4.47
C PRO A 119 -20.36 12.43 -3.38
N THR A 120 -20.33 13.53 -2.63
CA THR A 120 -21.30 13.89 -1.61
C THR A 120 -22.69 13.56 -2.15
N ARG A 121 -23.42 12.66 -1.49
CA ARG A 121 -24.80 12.37 -1.84
C ARG A 121 -25.57 13.67 -1.63
N HIS A 122 -25.75 14.46 -2.68
CA HIS A 122 -26.62 15.63 -2.65
C HIS A 122 -28.01 15.11 -2.27
N ARG A 123 -28.36 15.30 -1.00
CA ARG A 123 -29.70 15.04 -0.51
C ARG A 123 -30.57 16.12 -1.16
N ASN A 124 -31.18 15.80 -2.30
CA ASN A 124 -32.24 16.64 -2.88
C ASN A 124 -33.41 16.67 -1.88
N THR A 125 -33.42 17.64 -0.98
CA THR A 125 -34.64 18.06 -0.29
C THR A 125 -35.41 18.99 -1.22
N GLN A 126 -36.05 18.40 -2.22
CA GLN A 126 -37.21 19.00 -2.89
C GLN A 126 -38.20 17.87 -3.15
N ASN A 127 -39.17 17.74 -2.24
CA ASN A 127 -40.57 17.38 -2.49
C ASN A 127 -41.24 17.09 -1.14
N ALA A 128 -41.61 18.16 -0.44
CA ALA A 128 -42.60 18.11 0.62
C ALA A 128 -43.58 19.25 0.41
N LEU A 129 -44.27 19.26 -0.73
CA LEU A 129 -45.51 20.01 -0.92
C LEU A 129 -46.44 19.23 -1.87
N THR A 130 -47.73 19.31 -1.56
CA THR A 130 -48.92 18.78 -2.26
C THR A 130 -49.36 17.36 -1.88
N GLY A 131 -50.21 17.27 -0.85
CA GLY A 131 -51.37 16.38 -0.88
C GLY A 131 -52.63 17.25 -0.86
N PRO A 132 -53.60 17.08 -1.78
CA PRO A 132 -54.88 17.76 -1.68
C PRO A 132 -55.86 16.97 -0.80
N ASN A 133 -56.75 17.73 -0.17
CA ASN A 133 -57.97 17.29 0.49
C ASN A 133 -58.76 16.27 -0.36
N ILE A 134 -59.10 15.12 0.25
CA ILE A 134 -60.44 14.52 0.23
C ILE A 134 -60.66 13.74 1.51
#